data_AF-A0A2G2I4L3-F1
#
_entry.id   AF-A0A2G2I4L3-F1
#
_cell.length_a   1.000
_cell.length_b   1.000
_cell.length_c   1.000
_cell.angle_alpha   90.00
_cell.angle_beta   90.00
_cell.angle_gamma   90.00
#
_symmetry.space_group_name_H-M   'P 1'
#
loop_
_entity.id
_entity.type
_entity.pdbx_description
1 polymer ?
#
loop_
_entity_poly.entity_id
_entity_poly.type
_entity_poly.pdbx_seq_one_letter_code
_entity_poly.pdbx_strand_id
1 'polypeptide(L)'
;MEGALLDTSNIPPSIRRQWTQPDIPIIVRSGLKGDKLTARLPYRADNRQWLTGLATGNRRPTIRFAHMEKSWKLPLSWLNRFVDGALDRYGRVYVVQPFREMEKCAPACRNAVGHDCQCSCMGANHGAGDGNGWFDVSDTFSFRWGPQEAAIRLMTRRT
;
A
#
# COMPACT_ATOMS: atom_id res chain seq x y z
N MET A 1 -2.69 2.63 -25.07
CA MET A 1 -3.82 2.21 -24.23
C MET A 1 -3.83 3.11 -23.00
N GLU A 2 -4.67 4.13 -23.02
CA GLU A 2 -5.01 4.91 -21.82
C GLU A 2 -5.55 3.94 -20.77
N GLY A 3 -4.91 3.91 -19.61
CA GLY A 3 -5.37 3.10 -18.50
C GLY A 3 -6.75 3.62 -18.08
N ALA A 4 -7.73 2.73 -18.03
CA ALA A 4 -9.03 3.06 -17.45
C ALA A 4 -8.81 3.75 -16.10
N LEU A 5 -9.49 4.88 -15.89
CA LEU A 5 -9.52 5.56 -14.60
C LEU A 5 -9.84 4.52 -13.52
N LEU A 6 -9.12 4.58 -12.40
CA LEU A 6 -9.38 3.71 -11.26
C LEU A 6 -10.86 3.82 -10.89
N ASP A 7 -11.62 2.74 -11.07
CA ASP A 7 -13.00 2.68 -10.61
C ASP A 7 -13.00 2.70 -9.09
N THR A 8 -13.35 3.88 -8.56
CA THR A 8 -13.39 4.14 -7.13
C THR A 8 -14.78 3.99 -6.54
N SER A 9 -15.77 3.57 -7.33
CA SER A 9 -17.21 3.55 -6.97
C SER A 9 -17.57 2.58 -5.85
N ASN A 10 -16.72 1.59 -5.57
CA ASN A 10 -16.87 0.63 -4.48
C ASN A 10 -15.87 0.86 -3.33
N ILE A 11 -15.02 1.88 -3.45
CA ILE A 11 -14.06 2.24 -2.41
C ILE A 11 -14.82 2.89 -1.23
N PRO A 12 -14.52 2.54 0.03
CA PRO A 12 -15.15 3.18 1.17
C PRO A 12 -14.90 4.69 1.22
N PRO A 13 -15.85 5.49 1.75
CA PRO A 13 -15.77 6.95 1.71
C PRO A 13 -14.49 7.53 2.31
N SER A 14 -13.95 6.91 3.36
CA SER A 14 -12.68 7.28 3.99
C SER A 14 -11.53 7.25 2.97
N ILE A 15 -11.46 6.20 2.15
CA ILE A 15 -10.36 6.00 1.19
C ILE A 15 -10.55 6.83 -0.06
N ARG A 16 -11.80 7.08 -0.49
CA ARG A 16 -12.05 8.08 -1.56
C ARG A 16 -11.64 9.47 -1.13
N ARG A 17 -12.02 9.90 0.09
CA ARG A 17 -11.63 11.20 0.64
C ARG A 17 -10.11 11.31 0.67
N GLN A 18 -9.45 10.30 1.20
CA GLN A 18 -8.00 10.19 1.26
C GLN A 18 -7.34 10.27 -0.13
N TRP A 19 -7.96 9.68 -1.15
CA TRP A 19 -7.47 9.77 -2.52
C TRP A 19 -7.54 11.19 -3.08
N THR A 20 -8.67 11.87 -2.83
CA THR A 20 -8.90 13.24 -3.31
C THR A 20 -8.03 14.28 -2.59
N GLN A 21 -7.92 14.17 -1.27
CA GLN A 21 -7.21 15.10 -0.38
C GLN A 21 -6.35 14.30 0.61
N PRO A 22 -5.17 13.81 0.18
CA PRO A 22 -4.34 12.95 1.01
C PRO A 22 -3.60 13.75 2.11
N ASP A 23 -3.84 13.39 3.37
CA ASP A 23 -3.02 13.73 4.54
C ASP A 23 -2.13 12.55 5.02
N ILE A 24 -2.57 11.31 4.77
CA ILE A 24 -1.87 10.03 4.93
C ILE A 24 -1.58 9.43 3.54
N PRO A 25 -0.36 8.92 3.27
CA PRO A 25 -0.04 8.23 2.03
C PRO A 25 -0.84 6.93 1.86
N ILE A 26 -1.21 6.60 0.62
CA ILE A 26 -1.84 5.32 0.24
C ILE A 26 -0.95 4.61 -0.77
N ILE A 27 -0.72 3.31 -0.57
CA ILE A 27 -0.12 2.42 -1.57
C ILE A 27 -1.10 1.31 -1.95
N VAL A 28 -1.27 1.09 -3.25
CA VAL A 28 -2.16 0.07 -3.81
C VAL A 28 -1.35 -0.95 -4.58
N ARG A 29 -1.49 -2.22 -4.19
CA ARG A 29 -1.10 -3.40 -4.97
C ARG A 29 -2.38 -4.01 -5.56
N SER A 30 -2.56 -3.92 -6.88
CA SER A 30 -3.79 -4.40 -7.52
C SER A 30 -3.91 -5.92 -7.61
N GLY A 31 -2.80 -6.66 -7.51
CA GLY A 31 -2.77 -8.11 -7.71
C GLY A 31 -2.85 -8.55 -9.18
N LEU A 32 -3.05 -7.62 -10.11
CA LEU A 32 -3.07 -7.91 -11.54
C LEU A 32 -1.66 -8.20 -12.07
N LYS A 33 -1.55 -9.19 -12.96
CA LYS A 33 -0.26 -9.58 -13.54
C LYS A 33 0.30 -8.43 -14.37
N GLY A 34 1.54 -8.03 -14.08
CA GLY A 34 2.26 -6.98 -14.79
C GLY A 34 1.96 -5.55 -14.30
N ASP A 35 1.06 -5.38 -13.33
CA ASP A 35 0.74 -4.08 -12.79
C ASP A 35 1.84 -3.50 -11.88
N LYS A 36 1.92 -2.17 -11.89
CA LYS A 36 2.76 -1.39 -10.98
C LYS A 36 2.00 -1.06 -9.70
N LEU A 37 2.73 -0.78 -8.62
CA LEU A 37 2.12 -0.18 -7.45
C LEU A 37 1.59 1.21 -7.80
N THR A 38 0.47 1.60 -7.20
CA THR A 38 -0.06 2.96 -7.30
C THR A 38 0.04 3.65 -5.95
N ALA A 39 0.81 4.73 -5.86
CA ALA A 39 1.03 5.49 -4.64
C ALA A 39 0.39 6.88 -4.72
N ARG A 40 -0.52 7.18 -3.79
CA ARG A 40 -1.07 8.52 -3.58
C ARG A 40 -0.40 9.14 -2.36
N LEU A 41 0.13 10.36 -2.51
CA LEU A 41 0.89 11.03 -1.46
C LEU A 41 0.27 12.38 -1.13
N PRO A 42 0.32 12.81 0.15
CA PRO A 42 0.22 14.22 0.51
C PRO A 42 1.22 15.03 -0.31
N TYR A 43 0.79 16.18 -0.83
CA TYR A 43 1.67 16.99 -1.66
C TYR A 43 2.84 17.53 -0.82
N ARG A 44 4.07 17.22 -1.25
CA ARG A 44 5.32 17.82 -0.77
C ARG A 44 6.24 17.99 -1.98
N ALA A 45 6.97 19.11 -2.03
CA ALA A 45 7.80 19.48 -3.18
C ALA A 45 8.89 18.44 -3.50
N ASP A 46 9.37 17.74 -2.46
CA ASP A 46 10.42 16.73 -2.53
C ASP A 46 9.90 15.30 -2.78
N ASN A 47 8.60 15.08 -2.99
CA ASN A 47 8.03 13.73 -3.15
C ASN A 47 8.72 12.90 -4.23
N ARG A 48 9.06 13.51 -5.37
CA ARG A 48 9.78 12.81 -6.45
C ARG A 48 11.18 12.39 -6.01
N GLN A 49 11.90 13.28 -5.31
CA GLN A 49 13.24 12.99 -4.80
C GLN A 49 13.18 11.89 -3.75
N TRP A 50 12.25 11.99 -2.80
CA TRP A 50 12.02 10.97 -1.77
C TRP A 50 11.73 9.60 -2.38
N LEU A 51 10.78 9.51 -3.31
CA LEU A 51 10.48 8.26 -4.01
C LEU A 51 11.71 7.71 -4.75
N THR A 52 12.47 8.57 -5.42
CA THR A 52 13.69 8.14 -6.11
C THR A 52 14.73 7.60 -5.13
N GLY A 53 14.82 8.19 -3.94
CA GLY A 53 15.71 7.75 -2.86
C GLY A 53 15.36 6.37 -2.28
N LEU A 54 14.14 5.85 -2.52
CA LEU A 54 13.79 4.48 -2.16
C LEU A 54 14.45 3.44 -3.09
N ALA A 55 15.02 3.84 -4.22
CA ALA A 55 15.70 2.93 -5.13
C ALA A 55 16.94 2.31 -4.49
N THR A 56 17.27 1.09 -4.91
CA THR A 56 18.50 0.39 -4.51
C THR A 56 19.31 0.04 -5.75
N GLY A 57 20.63 0.12 -5.62
CA GLY A 57 21.58 -0.11 -6.72
C GLY A 57 21.71 1.09 -7.67
N ASN A 58 22.46 0.88 -8.76
CA ASN A 58 22.92 1.97 -9.64
C ASN A 58 21.96 2.29 -10.79
N ARG A 59 20.88 1.50 -10.97
CA ARG A 59 19.91 1.73 -12.05
C ARG A 59 18.89 2.79 -11.62
N ARG A 60 18.68 3.79 -12.48
CA ARG A 60 17.61 4.78 -12.27
C ARG A 60 16.25 4.08 -12.24
N PRO A 61 15.41 4.34 -11.22
CA PRO A 61 14.13 3.69 -11.10
C PRO A 61 13.10 4.24 -12.09
N THR A 62 12.30 3.36 -12.69
CA THR A 62 11.21 3.75 -13.60
C THR A 62 9.93 4.09 -12.81
N ILE A 63 9.94 5.25 -12.16
CA ILE A 63 8.75 5.87 -11.56
C ILE A 63 8.06 6.81 -12.55
N ARG A 64 6.72 6.85 -12.53
CA ARG A 64 5.94 7.74 -13.40
C ARG A 64 4.79 8.38 -12.61
N PHE A 65 4.58 9.67 -12.78
CA PHE A 65 3.37 10.32 -12.26
C PHE A 65 2.22 10.12 -13.26
N ALA A 66 1.10 9.58 -12.79
CA ALA A 66 -0.14 9.45 -13.55
C ALA A 66 -1.03 10.66 -13.22
N HIS A 67 -1.01 11.66 -14.11
CA HIS A 67 -1.67 12.96 -13.87
C HIS A 67 -3.17 12.84 -13.60
N MET A 68 -3.87 11.99 -14.35
CA MET A 68 -5.32 11.78 -14.19
C MET A 68 -5.67 11.18 -12.82
N GLU A 69 -4.89 10.20 -12.36
CA GLU A 69 -5.09 9.55 -11.07
C GLU A 69 -4.48 10.34 -9.89
N LYS A 70 -3.70 11.38 -10.19
CA LYS A 70 -2.86 12.15 -9.25
C LYS A 70 -1.96 11.27 -8.38
N SER A 71 -1.45 10.18 -8.96
CA SER A 71 -0.74 9.11 -8.28
C SER A 71 0.62 8.82 -8.93
N TRP A 72 1.50 8.12 -8.20
CA TRP A 72 2.77 7.61 -8.71
C TRP A 72 2.65 6.13 -9.04
N LYS A 73 3.16 5.72 -10.19
CA LYS A 73 3.35 4.31 -10.55
C LYS A 73 4.77 3.89 -10.17
N LEU A 74 4.90 2.89 -9.29
CA LEU A 74 6.16 2.41 -8.74
C LEU A 74 6.38 0.91 -9.08
N PRO A 75 7.62 0.42 -9.13
CA PRO A 75 7.89 -1.01 -9.27
C PRO A 75 7.21 -1.85 -8.18
N LEU A 76 6.70 -3.04 -8.52
CA LEU A 76 6.05 -3.93 -7.55
C LEU A 76 6.95 -4.32 -6.37
N SER A 77 8.24 -4.52 -6.64
CA SER A 77 9.27 -4.86 -5.65
C SER A 77 9.58 -3.73 -4.64
N TRP A 78 8.93 -2.57 -4.75
CA TRP A 78 9.13 -1.44 -3.86
C TRP A 78 8.13 -1.40 -2.71
N LEU A 79 7.18 -2.34 -2.63
CA LEU A 79 6.12 -2.32 -1.63
C LEU A 79 6.69 -2.12 -0.22
N ASN A 80 7.64 -2.96 0.19
CA ASN A 80 8.21 -2.88 1.54
C ASN A 80 8.90 -1.54 1.77
N ARG A 81 9.82 -1.15 0.88
CA ARG A 81 10.56 0.11 0.98
C ARG A 81 9.66 1.34 1.02
N PHE A 82 8.58 1.32 0.25
CA PHE A 82 7.60 2.40 0.28
C PHE A 82 6.90 2.44 1.63
N VAL A 83 6.42 1.30 2.13
CA VAL A 83 5.72 1.22 3.41
C VAL A 83 6.63 1.66 4.55
N ASP A 84 7.85 1.12 4.64
CA ASP A 84 8.85 1.50 5.65
C ASP A 84 9.16 3.01 5.57
N GLY A 85 9.54 3.50 4.39
CA GLY A 85 9.84 4.92 4.21
C GLY A 85 8.64 5.84 4.44
N ALA A 86 7.41 5.36 4.24
CA ALA A 86 6.20 6.11 4.53
C ALA A 86 5.89 6.15 6.03
N LEU A 87 6.08 5.03 6.73
CA LEU A 87 5.98 4.99 8.19
C LEU A 87 7.03 5.91 8.83
N ASP A 88 8.25 5.94 8.32
CA ASP A 88 9.30 6.86 8.79
C ASP A 88 8.95 8.33 8.51
N ARG A 89 8.49 8.64 7.29
CA ARG A 89 8.26 10.02 6.84
C ARG A 89 6.95 10.64 7.32
N TYR A 90 5.90 9.83 7.46
CA TYR A 90 4.53 10.27 7.74
C TYR A 90 3.96 9.68 9.03
N GLY A 91 4.64 8.72 9.66
CA GLY A 91 4.15 8.00 10.84
C GLY A 91 3.04 6.99 10.55
N ARG A 92 2.34 7.13 9.42
CA ARG A 92 1.17 6.33 9.04
C ARG A 92 1.11 6.11 7.53
N VAL A 93 0.54 4.98 7.11
CA VAL A 93 0.30 4.66 5.70
C VAL A 93 -0.88 3.72 5.54
N TYR A 94 -1.72 3.98 4.54
CA TYR A 94 -2.72 3.02 4.10
C TYR A 94 -2.12 2.05 3.08
N VAL A 95 -2.30 0.76 3.31
CA VAL A 95 -1.91 -0.30 2.35
C VAL A 95 -3.17 -0.99 1.86
N VAL A 96 -3.39 -0.93 0.54
CA VAL A 96 -4.46 -1.64 -0.16
C VAL A 96 -3.83 -2.78 -0.96
N GLN A 97 -4.36 -3.99 -0.77
CA GLN A 97 -3.84 -5.19 -1.41
C GLN A 97 -4.98 -6.19 -1.68
N PRO A 98 -4.76 -7.21 -2.53
CA PRO A 98 -5.79 -8.21 -2.77
C PRO A 98 -6.17 -8.94 -1.49
N PHE A 99 -7.44 -9.27 -1.36
CA PHE A 99 -7.99 -9.99 -0.23
C PHE A 99 -8.50 -11.36 -0.68
N ARG A 100 -8.32 -12.37 0.15
CA ARG A 100 -8.85 -13.71 -0.07
C ARG A 100 -9.57 -14.18 1.19
N GLU A 101 -10.90 -14.20 1.11
CA GLU A 101 -11.76 -14.56 2.24
C GLU A 101 -11.42 -15.94 2.85
N MET A 102 -11.10 -16.91 2.00
CA MET A 102 -10.79 -18.28 2.43
C MET A 102 -9.35 -18.48 2.93
N GLU A 103 -8.44 -17.52 2.72
CA GLU A 103 -7.02 -17.69 3.05
C GLU A 103 -6.74 -17.41 4.53
N LYS A 104 -6.67 -18.46 5.36
CA LYS A 104 -6.39 -18.32 6.80
C LYS A 104 -4.94 -17.88 7.05
N CYS A 105 -4.74 -17.07 8.09
CA CYS A 105 -3.42 -16.60 8.49
C CYS A 105 -2.52 -17.79 8.90
N ALA A 106 -1.55 -18.12 8.06
CA ALA A 106 -0.60 -19.21 8.28
C ALA A 106 0.61 -18.76 9.14
N PRO A 107 1.40 -19.69 9.72
CA PRO A 107 2.66 -19.37 10.38
C PRO A 107 3.60 -18.50 9.52
N ALA A 108 3.63 -18.72 8.20
CA ALA A 108 4.41 -17.90 7.27
C ALA A 108 3.99 -16.42 7.27
N CYS A 109 2.70 -16.11 7.45
CA CYS A 109 2.22 -14.73 7.58
C CYS A 109 2.56 -14.15 8.96
N ARG A 110 2.41 -14.94 10.02
CA ARG A 110 2.74 -14.51 11.39
C ARG A 110 4.22 -14.22 11.58
N ASN A 111 5.08 -14.96 10.87
CA ASN A 111 6.53 -14.82 10.92
C ASN A 111 7.10 -14.05 9.71
N ALA A 112 6.26 -13.39 8.92
CA ALA A 112 6.71 -12.61 7.77
C ALA A 112 7.60 -11.44 8.21
N VAL A 113 8.55 -11.05 7.36
CA VAL A 113 9.43 -9.87 7.53
C VAL A 113 9.07 -8.74 6.53
N GLY A 114 8.28 -9.06 5.50
CA GLY A 114 7.79 -8.08 4.52
C GLY A 114 6.38 -7.58 4.84
N HIS A 115 5.81 -6.76 3.95
CA HIS A 115 4.48 -6.16 4.10
C HIS A 115 3.41 -6.80 3.20
N ASP A 116 3.69 -7.86 2.45
CA ASP A 116 2.67 -8.50 1.60
C ASP A 116 1.79 -9.46 2.42
N CYS A 117 0.46 -9.29 2.43
CA CYS A 117 -0.50 -10.29 2.92
C CYS A 117 -1.78 -10.28 2.08
N GLN A 118 -2.35 -11.46 1.83
CA GLN A 118 -3.69 -11.58 1.23
C GLN A 118 -4.66 -12.34 2.15
N CYS A 119 -4.20 -12.54 3.38
CA CYS A 119 -4.80 -13.33 4.43
C CYS A 119 -6.12 -12.72 4.94
N SER A 120 -7.06 -13.59 5.34
CA SER A 120 -8.39 -13.21 5.82
C SER A 120 -8.37 -12.40 7.11
N CYS A 121 -7.28 -12.46 7.88
CA CYS A 121 -7.05 -11.60 9.04
C CYS A 121 -6.70 -10.15 8.67
N MET A 122 -6.63 -9.82 7.38
CA MET A 122 -6.36 -8.48 6.85
C MET A 122 -5.05 -7.86 7.38
N GLY A 123 -4.10 -8.72 7.75
CA GLY A 123 -2.80 -8.32 8.27
C GLY A 123 -2.77 -8.11 9.79
N ALA A 124 -3.85 -8.34 10.53
CA ALA A 124 -3.90 -8.15 11.99
C ALA A 124 -2.86 -8.99 12.75
N ASN A 125 -2.51 -10.17 12.21
CA ASN A 125 -1.52 -11.08 12.80
C ASN A 125 -0.20 -11.10 12.01
N HIS A 126 -0.03 -10.22 11.01
CA HIS A 126 1.09 -10.28 10.08
C HIS A 126 2.38 -9.77 10.73
N GLY A 127 3.43 -10.58 10.72
CA GLY A 127 4.69 -10.25 11.41
C GLY A 127 4.58 -10.21 12.94
N ALA A 128 3.49 -10.70 13.54
CA ALA A 128 3.24 -10.65 14.98
C ALA A 128 4.06 -11.66 15.80
N GLY A 129 4.78 -12.59 15.16
CA GLY A 129 5.60 -13.68 15.71
C GLY A 129 5.87 -13.66 17.22
N ASP A 130 7.05 -13.22 17.63
CA ASP A 130 7.51 -13.15 19.03
C ASP A 130 6.89 -11.99 19.84
N GLY A 131 5.86 -11.33 19.30
CA GLY A 131 5.23 -10.13 19.88
C GLY A 131 5.82 -8.79 19.41
N ASN A 132 6.91 -8.80 18.62
CA ASN A 132 7.62 -7.59 18.17
C ASN A 132 7.29 -7.18 16.73
N GLY A 133 6.00 -7.21 16.35
CA GLY A 133 5.58 -6.61 15.08
C GLY A 133 6.07 -5.15 14.98
N TRP A 134 6.57 -4.73 13.83
CA TRP A 134 7.21 -3.41 13.66
C TRP A 134 6.23 -2.27 13.30
N PHE A 135 4.92 -2.54 13.30
CA PHE A 135 3.84 -1.55 13.11
C PHE A 135 2.55 -2.00 13.81
N ASP A 136 1.69 -1.03 14.10
CA ASP A 136 0.31 -1.30 14.54
C ASP A 136 -0.67 -1.15 13.39
N VAL A 137 -1.73 -1.97 13.43
CA VAL A 137 -2.84 -1.88 12.49
C VAL A 137 -4.07 -1.38 13.25
N SER A 138 -4.51 -0.16 12.96
CA SER A 138 -5.61 0.48 13.69
C SER A 138 -6.98 0.38 12.99
N ASP A 139 -7.00 0.20 11.67
CA ASP A 139 -8.24 0.05 10.88
C ASP A 139 -8.04 -1.03 9.81
N THR A 140 -8.97 -2.00 9.72
CA THR A 140 -9.00 -3.00 8.64
C THR A 140 -10.43 -3.29 8.17
N PHE A 141 -10.61 -3.36 6.86
CA PHE A 141 -11.83 -3.89 6.23
C PHE A 141 -11.55 -4.34 4.79
N SER A 142 -12.41 -5.20 4.26
CA SER A 142 -12.43 -5.58 2.84
C SER A 142 -13.49 -4.81 2.06
N PHE A 143 -13.24 -4.61 0.77
CA PHE A 143 -14.15 -3.96 -0.18
C PHE A 143 -13.72 -4.31 -1.61
N ARG A 144 -14.51 -3.92 -2.62
CA ARG A 144 -14.11 -4.11 -4.02
C ARG A 144 -13.27 -2.95 -4.53
N TRP A 145 -12.08 -3.25 -5.05
CA TRP A 145 -11.23 -2.30 -5.77
C TRP A 145 -11.12 -2.72 -7.23
N GLY A 146 -11.76 -1.98 -8.12
CA GLY A 146 -11.94 -2.42 -9.51
C GLY A 146 -12.62 -3.80 -9.55
N PRO A 147 -12.07 -4.79 -10.29
CA PRO A 147 -12.69 -6.11 -10.42
C PRO A 147 -12.37 -7.10 -9.28
N GLN A 148 -11.53 -6.74 -8.30
CA GLN A 148 -11.06 -7.66 -7.27
C GLN A 148 -11.52 -7.27 -5.86
N GLU A 149 -11.64 -8.28 -4.99
CA GLU A 149 -11.69 -8.05 -3.55
C GLU A 149 -10.34 -7.56 -3.04
N ALA A 150 -10.38 -6.49 -2.26
CA ALA A 150 -9.22 -5.86 -1.68
C ALA A 150 -9.44 -5.68 -0.17
N ALA A 151 -8.36 -5.75 0.58
CA ALA A 151 -8.32 -5.32 1.96
C ALA A 151 -7.54 -4.02 2.02
N ILE A 152 -7.95 -3.15 2.93
CA ILE A 152 -7.15 -2.03 3.36
C ILE A 152 -6.81 -2.16 4.82
N ARG A 153 -5.59 -1.72 5.14
CA ARG A 153 -5.14 -1.54 6.50
C ARG A 153 -4.48 -0.18 6.69
N LEU A 154 -4.80 0.50 7.78
CA LEU A 154 -4.02 1.64 8.26
C LEU A 154 -2.87 1.12 9.12
N MET A 155 -1.65 1.34 8.67
CA MET A 155 -0.43 0.99 9.39
C MET A 155 0.11 2.23 10.07
N THR A 156 0.46 2.11 11.35
CA THR A 156 1.06 3.17 12.16
C THR A 156 2.42 2.72 12.68
N ARG A 157 3.41 3.62 12.63
CA ARG A 157 4.75 3.38 13.15
C ARG A 157 4.65 3.21 14.66
N ARG A 158 5.20 2.11 15.19
CA ARG A 158 5.40 1.96 16.64
C ARG A 158 6.49 2.93 17.10
N THR A 159 6.18 3.69 18.15
CA THR A 159 7.11 4.64 18.79
C THR A 159 7.98 3.96 19.81
#